data_AF-A0A2N8N372-F1
#
_entry.id   AF-A0A2N8N372-F1
#
_cell.length_a   1.000
_cell.length_b   1.000
_cell.length_c   1.000
_cell.angle_alpha   90.00
_cell.angle_beta   90.00
_cell.angle_gamma   90.00
#
_symmetry.space_group_name_H-M   'P 1'
#
loop_
_entity.id
_entity.type
_entity.pdbx_description
1 polymer ?
#
loop_
_entity_poly.entity_id
_entity_poly.type
_entity_poly.pdbx_seq_one_letter_code
_entity_poly.pdbx_strand_id
1 'polypeptide(L)'
;MEDRVSIDGDDVVDMYTIDTAEQMIVLDAEGTQLATAWANIQATLPGPGTFGHGLIGLVFNNRTSGADASIREAAPSVPRFYRDIAAAGQHLVKAYEARDAEAANAILIQLS
;
A
#
# COMPACT_ATOMS: atom_id res chain seq x y z
N MET A 1 11.60 18.70 -3.40
CA MET A 1 10.82 17.60 -2.79
C MET A 1 9.85 18.29 -1.86
N GLU A 2 8.65 18.58 -2.34
CA GLU A 2 7.54 19.07 -1.52
C GLU A 2 6.78 17.83 -1.07
N ASP A 3 6.97 17.46 0.18
CA ASP A 3 6.42 16.27 0.78
C ASP A 3 5.80 16.68 2.11
N ARG A 4 4.64 17.35 2.08
CA ARG A 4 3.96 17.75 3.32
C ARG A 4 2.46 17.63 3.27
N VAL A 5 1.98 16.78 4.17
CA VAL A 5 0.61 16.59 4.64
C VAL A 5 0.24 17.76 5.56
N SER A 6 0.30 19.00 5.05
CA SER A 6 -0.16 20.20 5.78
C SER A 6 -1.53 20.57 5.20
N ILE A 7 -2.54 20.69 6.06
CA ILE A 7 -3.91 20.97 5.63
C ILE A 7 -4.08 22.49 5.42
N ASP A 8 -3.34 23.32 6.16
CA ASP A 8 -3.46 24.78 6.10
C ASP A 8 -2.24 25.52 5.51
N GLY A 9 -1.17 24.79 5.17
CA GLY A 9 0.04 25.33 4.53
C GLY A 9 1.05 25.91 5.51
N ASP A 10 0.96 25.60 6.80
CA ASP A 10 1.88 26.05 7.85
C ASP A 10 3.15 25.18 7.99
N ASP A 11 3.35 24.21 7.09
CA ASP A 11 4.45 23.23 7.13
C ASP A 11 4.41 22.24 8.32
N VAL A 12 3.33 22.21 9.08
CA VAL A 12 3.04 21.23 10.13
C VAL A 12 2.21 20.08 9.54
N VAL A 13 2.39 18.88 10.12
CA VAL A 13 1.53 17.75 9.76
C VAL A 13 0.18 17.97 10.43
N ASP A 14 -0.84 18.28 9.65
CA ASP A 14 -2.23 18.33 10.12
C ASP A 14 -2.96 17.08 9.70
N MET A 15 -3.77 16.53 10.61
CA MET A 15 -4.47 15.28 10.35
C MET A 15 -5.85 15.25 11.00
N TYR A 16 -6.88 14.99 10.20
CA TYR A 16 -8.15 14.47 10.71
C TYR A 16 -7.95 13.00 11.06
N THR A 17 -7.68 12.72 12.33
CA THR A 17 -7.22 11.39 12.79
C THR A 17 -8.25 10.29 12.54
N ILE A 18 -9.54 10.58 12.72
CA ILE A 18 -10.65 9.65 12.45
C ILE A 18 -10.70 9.31 10.97
N ASP A 19 -10.83 10.33 10.11
CA ASP A 19 -10.90 10.13 8.65
C ASP A 19 -9.66 9.40 8.14
N THR A 20 -8.48 9.77 8.63
CA THR A 20 -7.22 9.13 8.23
C THR A 20 -7.19 7.66 8.65
N ALA A 21 -7.60 7.34 9.88
CA ALA A 21 -7.68 5.96 10.35
C ALA A 21 -8.67 5.13 9.51
N GLU A 22 -9.83 5.69 9.17
CA GLU A 22 -10.81 5.04 8.30
C GLU A 22 -10.24 4.76 6.90
N GLN A 23 -9.55 5.72 6.29
CA GLN A 23 -8.90 5.51 4.98
C GLN A 23 -7.79 4.45 5.05
N MET A 24 -7.02 4.38 6.15
CA MET A 24 -6.00 3.34 6.30
C MET A 24 -6.60 1.94 6.44
N ILE A 25 -7.79 1.81 7.08
CA ILE A 25 -8.52 0.53 7.14
C ILE A 25 -8.94 0.10 5.73
N VAL A 26 -9.48 1.02 4.93
CA VAL A 26 -9.85 0.75 3.53
C VAL A 26 -8.62 0.31 2.74
N LEU A 27 -7.48 1.00 2.90
CA LEU A 27 -6.24 0.69 2.18
C LEU A 27 -5.69 -0.71 2.49
N ASP A 28 -5.73 -1.14 3.76
CA ASP A 28 -5.32 -2.51 4.14
C ASP A 28 -6.29 -3.57 3.58
N ALA A 29 -7.59 -3.27 3.58
CA ALA A 29 -8.61 -4.15 3.01
C ALA A 29 -8.42 -4.36 1.50
N GLU A 30 -8.16 -3.28 0.74
CA GLU A 30 -7.87 -3.33 -0.69
C GLU A 30 -6.57 -4.12 -0.96
N GLY A 31 -5.53 -3.92 -0.15
CA GLY A 31 -4.31 -4.72 -0.22
C GLY A 31 -4.58 -6.21 0.00
N THR A 32 -5.44 -6.56 0.96
CA THR A 32 -5.85 -7.96 1.21
C THR A 32 -6.65 -8.55 0.06
N GLN A 33 -7.57 -7.78 -0.51
CA GLN A 33 -8.37 -8.19 -1.67
C GLN A 33 -7.47 -8.43 -2.89
N LEU A 34 -6.52 -7.53 -3.16
CA LEU A 34 -5.59 -7.66 -4.27
C LEU A 34 -4.68 -8.88 -4.11
N ALA A 35 -4.18 -9.14 -2.89
CA ALA A 35 -3.39 -10.34 -2.60
C ALA A 35 -4.17 -11.62 -2.90
N THR A 36 -5.45 -11.67 -2.51
CA THR A 36 -6.33 -12.81 -2.74
C THR A 36 -6.61 -13.00 -4.23
N ALA A 37 -6.94 -11.93 -4.94
CA ALA A 37 -7.17 -11.95 -6.38
C ALA A 37 -5.93 -12.44 -7.14
N TRP A 38 -4.75 -11.96 -6.76
CA TRP A 38 -3.50 -12.40 -7.37
C TRP A 38 -3.21 -13.88 -7.10
N ALA A 39 -3.40 -14.36 -5.86
CA ALA A 39 -3.19 -15.77 -5.53
C ALA A 39 -4.07 -16.70 -6.39
N ASN A 40 -5.33 -16.30 -6.61
CA ASN A 40 -6.25 -17.04 -7.48
C ASN A 40 -5.79 -17.04 -8.95
N ILE A 41 -5.36 -15.89 -9.48
CA ILE A 41 -4.82 -15.80 -10.84
C ILE A 41 -3.57 -16.67 -10.98
N GLN A 42 -2.62 -16.54 -10.04
CA GLN A 42 -1.36 -17.26 -10.05
C GLN A 42 -1.56 -18.78 -10.03
N ALA A 43 -2.55 -19.27 -9.26
CA ALA A 43 -2.89 -20.70 -9.22
C ALA A 43 -3.40 -21.24 -10.58
N THR A 44 -3.95 -20.36 -11.43
CA THR A 44 -4.45 -20.72 -12.77
C THR A 44 -3.46 -20.42 -13.89
N LEU A 45 -2.40 -19.67 -13.62
CA LEU A 45 -1.42 -19.31 -14.63
C LEU A 45 -0.54 -20.52 -14.97
N PRO A 46 -0.45 -20.90 -16.27
CA PRO A 46 0.52 -21.90 -16.70
C PRO A 46 1.93 -21.48 -16.31
N GLY A 47 2.84 -22.46 -16.12
CA GLY A 47 4.23 -22.17 -15.80
C GLY A 47 4.91 -21.32 -16.89
N PRO A 48 5.99 -20.60 -16.57
CA PRO A 48 6.74 -19.84 -17.56
C PRO A 48 7.11 -20.70 -18.77
N GLY A 49 6.93 -20.17 -19.98
CA GLY A 49 7.31 -20.87 -21.21
C GLY A 49 6.37 -22.01 -21.63
N THR A 50 5.19 -22.15 -21.04
CA THR A 50 4.25 -23.26 -21.33
C THR A 50 3.02 -22.85 -22.15
N PHE A 51 3.02 -21.66 -22.76
CA PHE A 51 1.92 -21.24 -23.64
C PHE A 51 1.96 -21.97 -24.98
N GLY A 52 0.96 -22.81 -25.25
CA GLY A 52 0.77 -23.50 -26.52
C GLY A 52 1.78 -24.60 -26.82
N HIS A 53 1.69 -25.18 -28.02
CA HIS A 53 2.55 -26.30 -28.46
C HIS A 53 3.19 -26.01 -29.83
N GLY A 54 4.26 -26.75 -30.13
CA GLY A 54 4.97 -26.67 -31.40
C GLY A 54 5.64 -25.32 -31.67
N LEU A 55 5.92 -25.03 -32.94
CA LEU A 55 6.58 -23.80 -33.38
C LEU A 55 5.80 -22.53 -32.97
N ILE A 56 4.47 -22.58 -32.99
CA ILE A 56 3.63 -21.45 -32.58
C ILE A 56 3.82 -21.17 -31.09
N GLY A 57 3.78 -22.20 -30.23
CA GLY A 57 4.03 -22.05 -28.80
C GLY A 57 5.43 -21.49 -28.53
N LEU A 58 6.46 -21.97 -29.23
CA LEU A 58 7.83 -21.44 -29.10
C LEU A 58 7.90 -19.93 -29.40
N VAL A 59 7.33 -19.49 -30.53
CA VAL A 59 7.33 -18.08 -30.93
C VAL A 59 6.53 -17.23 -29.93
N PHE A 60 5.38 -17.72 -29.47
CA PHE A 60 4.55 -17.03 -28.50
C PHE A 60 5.29 -16.83 -27.17
N ASN A 61 5.81 -17.92 -26.57
CA ASN A 61 6.54 -17.87 -25.32
C ASN A 61 7.75 -16.93 -25.38
N ASN A 62 8.52 -16.95 -26.48
CA ASN A 62 9.64 -16.03 -26.65
C ASN A 62 9.17 -14.56 -26.64
N ARG A 63 8.10 -14.24 -27.38
CA ARG A 63 7.57 -12.88 -27.47
C ARG A 63 6.94 -12.38 -26.17
N THR A 64 6.39 -13.27 -25.35
CA THR A 64 5.70 -12.89 -24.10
C THR A 64 6.56 -13.06 -22.85
N SER A 65 7.74 -13.69 -22.94
CA SER A 65 8.64 -14.01 -21.82
C SER A 65 8.91 -12.81 -20.89
N GLY A 66 9.22 -11.64 -21.44
CA GLY A 66 9.50 -10.44 -20.65
C GLY A 66 8.26 -9.93 -19.89
N ALA A 67 7.10 -9.95 -20.53
CA ALA A 67 5.85 -9.53 -19.90
C ALA A 67 5.40 -10.52 -18.81
N ASP A 68 5.51 -11.83 -19.07
CA ASP A 68 5.21 -12.88 -18.09
C ASP A 68 6.12 -12.77 -16.86
N ALA A 69 7.42 -12.59 -17.07
CA ALA A 69 8.39 -12.39 -15.99
C ALA A 69 8.07 -11.14 -15.16
N SER A 70 7.81 -10.01 -15.82
CA SER A 70 7.52 -8.73 -15.15
C SER A 70 6.27 -8.81 -14.27
N ILE A 71 5.18 -9.44 -14.74
CA ILE A 71 3.97 -9.60 -13.93
C ILE A 71 4.22 -10.51 -12.74
N ARG A 72 4.92 -11.64 -12.92
CA ARG A 72 5.22 -12.58 -11.83
C ARG A 72 6.12 -11.97 -10.75
N GLU A 73 6.99 -11.04 -11.13
CA GLU A 73 7.84 -10.31 -10.20
C GLU A 73 7.07 -9.22 -9.43
N ALA A 74 6.27 -8.41 -10.14
CA ALA A 74 5.61 -7.24 -9.55
C ALA A 74 4.33 -7.57 -8.77
N ALA A 75 3.56 -8.57 -9.21
CA ALA A 75 2.24 -8.82 -8.65
C ALA A 75 2.24 -9.22 -7.16
N PRO A 76 3.25 -9.92 -6.61
CA PRO A 76 3.35 -10.14 -5.16
C PRO A 76 3.68 -8.89 -4.34
N SER A 77 4.32 -7.87 -4.91
CA SER A 77 4.78 -6.69 -4.15
C SER A 77 3.71 -5.61 -4.03
N VAL A 78 2.83 -5.45 -5.02
CA VAL A 78 1.78 -4.43 -5.00
C VAL A 78 0.85 -4.57 -3.78
N PRO A 79 0.24 -5.74 -3.49
CA PRO A 79 -0.62 -5.88 -2.32
C PRO A 79 0.08 -5.55 -1.00
N ARG A 80 1.36 -5.91 -0.88
CA ARG A 80 2.17 -5.64 0.30
C ARG A 80 2.37 -4.13 0.50
N PHE A 81 2.66 -3.41 -0.58
CA PHE A 81 2.85 -1.97 -0.54
C PHE A 81 1.64 -1.23 0.05
N TYR A 82 0.42 -1.57 -0.38
CA TYR A 82 -0.81 -0.99 0.17
C TYR A 82 -0.94 -1.22 1.67
N ARG A 83 -0.64 -2.43 2.14
CA ARG A 83 -0.73 -2.80 3.55
C ARG A 83 0.36 -2.15 4.40
N ASP A 84 1.56 -1.99 3.86
CA ASP A 84 2.67 -1.33 4.55
C ASP A 84 2.36 0.17 4.74
N ILE A 85 1.77 0.83 3.74
CA ILE A 85 1.28 2.22 3.86
C ILE A 85 0.18 2.31 4.92
N ALA A 86 -0.80 1.40 4.89
CA ALA A 86 -1.89 1.39 5.87
C ALA A 86 -1.37 1.27 7.31
N ALA A 87 -0.42 0.36 7.55
CA ALA A 87 0.22 0.19 8.85
C ALA A 87 1.01 1.43 9.28
N ALA A 88 1.78 2.04 8.36
CA ALA A 88 2.51 3.27 8.64
C ALA A 88 1.57 4.44 8.98
N GLY A 89 0.47 4.59 8.24
CA GLY A 89 -0.54 5.62 8.49
C GLY A 89 -1.23 5.44 9.85
N GLN A 90 -1.57 4.20 10.23
CA GLN A 90 -2.12 3.92 11.57
C GLN A 90 -1.13 4.26 12.69
N HIS A 91 0.17 4.01 12.49
CA HIS A 91 1.19 4.42 13.46
C HIS A 91 1.31 5.95 13.55
N LEU A 92 1.20 6.64 12.42
CA LEU A 92 1.24 8.10 12.38
C LEU A 92 0.06 8.72 13.13
N VAL A 93 -1.17 8.21 12.94
CA VAL A 93 -2.37 8.64 13.70
C VAL A 93 -2.12 8.53 15.21
N LYS A 94 -1.65 7.37 15.69
CA LYS A 94 -1.36 7.17 17.12
C LYS A 94 -0.30 8.13 17.65
N ALA A 95 0.74 8.39 16.85
CA ALA A 95 1.79 9.32 17.22
C ALA A 95 1.26 10.76 17.32
N TYR A 96 0.40 11.16 16.38
CA TYR A 96 -0.24 12.47 16.38
C TYR A 96 -1.09 12.68 17.63
N GLU A 97 -2.01 11.76 17.92
CA GLU A 97 -2.89 11.85 19.10
C GLU A 97 -2.10 11.89 20.42
N ALA A 98 -1.01 11.13 20.52
CA ALA A 98 -0.15 11.16 21.71
C ALA A 98 0.51 12.53 21.91
N ARG A 99 1.02 13.14 20.82
CA ARG A 99 1.65 14.47 20.88
C ARG A 99 0.64 15.58 21.16
N ASP A 100 -0.57 15.48 20.60
CA ASP A 100 -1.65 16.41 20.89
C ASP A 100 -2.04 16.38 22.38
N ALA A 101 -2.19 15.18 22.95
CA ALA A 101 -2.48 15.02 24.37
C ALA A 101 -1.34 15.56 25.28
N GLU A 102 -0.08 15.32 24.92
CA GLU A 102 1.08 15.88 25.63
C GLU A 102 1.07 17.41 25.62
N ALA A 103 0.79 18.02 24.46
CA ALA A 103 0.72 19.47 24.31
C ALA A 103 -0.44 20.06 25.12
N ALA A 104 -1.63 19.47 25.03
CA ALA A 104 -2.80 19.89 25.80
C ALA A 104 -2.55 19.85 27.32
N ASN A 105 -1.90 18.79 27.81
CA ASN A 105 -1.53 18.67 29.22
C ASN A 105 -0.48 19.72 29.65
N ALA A 106 0.52 19.99 28.82
CA ALA A 106 1.52 21.03 29.10
C ALA A 106 0.89 22.43 29.22
N ILE A 107 -0.07 22.74 28.33
CA ILE A 107 -0.82 24.00 28.38
C ILE A 107 -1.65 24.10 29.67
N LEU A 108 -2.36 23.03 30.04
CA LEU A 108 -3.14 22.99 31.29
C LEU A 108 -2.28 23.29 32.53
N ILE A 109 -1.08 22.71 32.61
CA ILE A 109 -0.13 22.96 33.72
C ILE A 109 0.35 24.41 33.76
N GLN A 110 0.56 25.05 32.61
CA GLN A 110 0.98 26.46 32.56
C GLN A 110 -0.12 27.44 32.96
N LEU A 111 -1.39 27.02 32.85
CA LEU A 111 -2.55 27.85 33.17
C LEU A 111 -3.05 27.68 34.63
N SER A 112 -2.51 26.71 35.36
CA SER A 112 -2.82 26.41 36.77
C SER A 112 -1.84 27.06 37.75
#